data_AF-A0A924YNE0-F1
#
_entry.id   AF-A0A924YNE0-F1
#
_cell.length_a   1.000
_cell.length_b   1.000
_cell.length_c   1.000
_cell.angle_alpha   90.00
_cell.angle_beta   90.00
_cell.angle_gamma   90.00
#
_symmetry.space_group_name_H-M   'P 1'
#
loop_
_entity.id
_entity.type
_entity.pdbx_description
1 polymer ?
#
loop_
_entity_poly.entity_id
_entity_poly.type
_entity_poly.pdbx_seq_one_letter_code
_entity_poly.pdbx_strand_id
1 'polypeptide(L)'
;GTGLRSGRGRLLLHRHPAAISSRSGGIGLWARLKLTETPDVNLAFAAAASLAERKDPKLLPSIVSLAKRKEFTQSFGFRRCLVDAVAQVPDKAAVEFLIETSSKFDGQLRFETVQHLARLTGQTFGGHADQWASWWKDQSGNFQFAAARATTAIVPESRASARIPWPEPLPEFFGVPVYAKRVVFVIDRSRSMASSVDGVTRLEEAVKQLEKAVDALDRYAFFNDFAYNSDVLPFMTQLVQAEDSNKRASRNFALRLTPEKKTACYDALCAGLMADANLEAMYFLSDGEPTTGRIVDMPTIVNSITAQNALQRTSIYTLGIDARGAHEEFLRDLARRNYGQFVMVR
;
A
#
# COMPACT_ATOMS: atom_id res chain seq x y z
N GLY A 1 51.87 -11.30 -37.15
CA GLY A 1 51.13 -11.49 -35.90
C GLY A 1 50.01 -10.49 -35.84
N THR A 2 48.80 -10.96 -35.48
CA THR A 2 47.66 -10.24 -34.88
C THR A 2 47.15 -8.98 -35.60
N GLY A 3 45.98 -8.91 -36.24
CA GLY A 3 44.70 -9.54 -35.94
C GLY A 3 43.74 -8.55 -35.28
N LEU A 4 43.32 -7.50 -35.99
CA LEU A 4 42.30 -6.54 -35.55
C LEU A 4 40.90 -7.15 -35.77
N ARG A 5 40.27 -7.64 -34.68
CA ARG A 5 38.85 -8.00 -34.63
C ARG A 5 38.07 -6.87 -33.94
N SER A 6 37.07 -6.34 -34.63
CA SER A 6 36.08 -5.41 -34.10
C SER A 6 35.13 -6.13 -33.14
N GLY A 7 35.14 -5.71 -31.88
CA GLY A 7 34.20 -6.16 -30.85
C GLY A 7 32.91 -5.34 -30.89
N ARG A 8 31.79 -5.99 -31.19
CA ARG A 8 30.43 -5.45 -31.08
C ARG A 8 30.10 -5.19 -29.60
N GLY A 9 29.96 -3.93 -29.21
CA GLY A 9 29.33 -3.53 -27.95
C GLY A 9 27.83 -3.80 -28.01
N ARG A 10 27.34 -4.75 -27.21
CA ARG A 10 25.93 -5.12 -27.11
C ARG A 10 25.26 -4.21 -26.06
N LEU A 11 24.49 -3.23 -26.53
CA LEU A 11 23.65 -2.36 -25.71
C LEU A 11 22.55 -3.20 -25.05
N LEU A 12 22.58 -3.35 -23.73
CA LEU A 12 21.53 -3.98 -22.94
C LEU A 12 20.41 -2.96 -22.69
N LEU A 13 19.39 -2.97 -23.56
CA LEU A 13 18.13 -2.29 -23.31
C LEU A 13 17.32 -3.11 -22.30
N HIS A 14 17.28 -2.64 -21.05
CA HIS A 14 16.33 -3.10 -20.04
C HIS A 14 14.90 -2.82 -20.51
N ARG A 15 14.12 -3.88 -20.77
CA ARG A 15 12.70 -3.77 -21.09
C ARG A 15 11.88 -3.66 -19.79
N HIS A 16 11.20 -2.53 -19.66
CA HIS A 16 10.12 -2.27 -18.70
C HIS A 16 8.91 -3.17 -19.01
N PRO A 17 8.18 -3.71 -18.02
CA PRO A 17 6.90 -4.39 -18.26
C PRO A 17 5.79 -3.34 -18.36
N ALA A 18 5.38 -3.01 -19.57
CA ALA A 18 4.15 -2.27 -19.85
C ALA A 18 3.32 -3.03 -20.88
N ALA A 19 2.04 -3.22 -20.55
CA ALA A 19 0.92 -3.55 -21.42
C ALA A 19 1.08 -4.76 -22.37
N ILE A 20 0.70 -5.95 -21.90
CA ILE A 20 0.32 -7.06 -22.80
C ILE A 20 -1.15 -6.87 -23.17
N SER A 21 -1.39 -6.16 -24.27
CA SER A 21 -2.69 -6.08 -24.93
C SER A 21 -2.70 -7.01 -26.15
N SER A 22 -3.59 -8.01 -26.06
CA SER A 22 -4.15 -8.91 -27.07
C SER A 22 -3.58 -8.88 -28.52
N ARG A 23 -2.77 -9.90 -28.85
CA ARG A 23 -3.10 -11.03 -29.76
C ARG A 23 -1.80 -11.76 -30.12
N SER A 24 -1.83 -13.10 -30.02
CA SER A 24 -0.79 -14.08 -30.40
C SER A 24 0.59 -13.97 -29.71
N GLY A 25 0.82 -14.82 -28.70
CA GLY A 25 2.12 -15.01 -28.03
C GLY A 25 2.06 -15.16 -26.51
N GLY A 26 0.87 -15.19 -25.91
CA GLY A 26 0.71 -15.34 -24.46
C GLY A 26 1.06 -16.74 -23.97
N ILE A 27 1.74 -16.81 -22.82
CA ILE A 27 1.94 -18.05 -22.06
C ILE A 27 0.58 -18.71 -21.84
N GLY A 28 0.40 -19.95 -22.34
CA GLY A 28 -0.86 -20.68 -22.26
C GLY A 28 -1.31 -20.96 -20.83
N LEU A 29 -2.61 -21.23 -20.63
CA LEU A 29 -3.21 -21.45 -19.30
C LEU A 29 -2.44 -22.48 -18.46
N TRP A 30 -2.05 -23.59 -19.07
CA TRP A 30 -1.24 -24.64 -18.45
C TRP A 30 0.12 -24.15 -17.96
N ALA A 31 0.79 -23.31 -18.75
CA ALA A 31 2.08 -22.77 -18.38
C ALA A 31 1.94 -21.72 -17.26
N ARG A 32 0.84 -20.94 -17.22
CA ARG A 32 0.55 -20.04 -16.11
C ARG A 32 0.27 -20.79 -14.81
N LEU A 33 -0.51 -21.87 -14.87
CA LEU A 33 -0.73 -22.74 -13.72
C LEU A 33 0.60 -23.28 -13.17
N LYS A 34 1.48 -23.82 -14.03
CA LYS A 34 2.82 -24.25 -13.62
C LYS A 34 3.66 -23.10 -13.03
N LEU A 35 3.54 -21.89 -13.57
CA LEU A 35 4.26 -20.72 -13.02
C LEU A 35 3.78 -20.33 -11.62
N THR A 36 2.56 -20.68 -11.19
CA THR A 36 2.14 -20.44 -9.79
C THR A 36 2.90 -21.30 -8.78
N GLU A 37 3.43 -22.44 -9.23
CA GLU A 37 4.17 -23.42 -8.41
C GLU A 37 5.68 -23.13 -8.40
N THR A 38 6.16 -22.15 -9.15
CA THR A 38 7.59 -21.84 -9.23
C THR A 38 8.13 -21.30 -7.90
N PRO A 39 9.38 -21.65 -7.52
CA PRO A 39 10.04 -21.07 -6.35
C PRO A 39 10.31 -19.57 -6.52
N ASP A 40 10.33 -19.05 -7.76
CA ASP A 40 10.41 -17.61 -8.00
C ASP A 40 9.10 -16.93 -7.62
N VAL A 41 9.10 -16.27 -6.47
CA VAL A 41 7.95 -15.57 -5.91
C VAL A 41 7.38 -14.54 -6.89
N ASN A 42 8.23 -13.85 -7.65
CA ASN A 42 7.79 -12.81 -8.57
C ASN A 42 6.97 -13.40 -9.72
N LEU A 43 7.44 -14.52 -10.26
CA LEU A 43 6.72 -15.25 -11.31
C LEU A 43 5.44 -15.88 -10.78
N ALA A 44 5.45 -16.41 -9.56
CA ALA A 44 4.25 -16.97 -8.93
C ALA A 44 3.15 -15.90 -8.74
N PHE A 45 3.52 -14.71 -8.25
CA PHE A 45 2.62 -13.56 -8.12
C PHE A 45 2.02 -13.14 -9.46
N ALA A 46 2.87 -12.92 -10.46
CA ALA A 46 2.43 -12.47 -11.78
C ALA A 46 1.51 -13.51 -12.44
N ALA A 47 1.81 -14.80 -12.25
CA ALA A 47 0.96 -15.88 -12.71
C ALA A 47 -0.40 -15.89 -11.99
N ALA A 48 -0.42 -15.78 -10.66
CA ALA A 48 -1.65 -15.76 -9.86
C ALA A 48 -2.56 -14.58 -10.24
N ALA A 49 -2.00 -13.37 -10.32
CA ALA A 49 -2.72 -12.18 -10.74
C ALA A 49 -3.32 -12.35 -12.14
N SER A 50 -2.54 -12.88 -13.11
CA SER A 50 -3.03 -13.07 -14.48
C SER A 50 -4.05 -14.22 -14.62
N LEU A 51 -4.04 -15.20 -13.72
CA LEU A 51 -5.10 -16.21 -13.67
C LEU A 51 -6.40 -15.59 -13.13
N ALA A 52 -6.32 -14.77 -12.09
CA ALA A 52 -7.47 -14.09 -11.48
C ALA A 52 -8.18 -13.11 -12.42
N GLU A 53 -7.45 -12.43 -13.31
CA GLU A 53 -8.02 -11.54 -14.34
C GLU A 53 -9.05 -12.23 -15.25
N ARG A 54 -8.97 -13.56 -15.37
CA ARG A 54 -9.91 -14.35 -16.18
C ARG A 54 -11.27 -14.51 -15.50
N LYS A 55 -11.35 -14.26 -14.19
CA LYS A 55 -12.56 -14.38 -13.35
C LYS A 55 -13.27 -15.73 -13.50
N ASP A 56 -12.50 -16.79 -13.77
CA ASP A 56 -13.00 -18.15 -13.99
C ASP A 56 -12.97 -18.93 -12.66
N PRO A 57 -14.12 -19.32 -12.09
CA PRO A 57 -14.19 -20.09 -10.86
C PRO A 57 -13.38 -21.40 -10.90
N LYS A 58 -13.17 -22.01 -12.08
CA LYS A 58 -12.39 -23.24 -12.21
C LYS A 58 -10.91 -23.05 -11.86
N LEU A 59 -10.40 -21.81 -11.90
CA LEU A 59 -9.01 -21.48 -11.57
C LEU A 59 -8.82 -21.15 -10.09
N LEU A 60 -9.92 -20.90 -9.37
CA LEU A 60 -9.87 -20.49 -7.97
C LEU A 60 -9.17 -21.52 -7.07
N PRO A 61 -9.38 -22.84 -7.19
CA PRO A 61 -8.65 -23.82 -6.36
C PRO A 61 -7.13 -23.71 -6.52
N SER A 62 -6.62 -23.50 -7.74
CA SER A 62 -5.20 -23.32 -7.99
C SER A 62 -4.67 -22.04 -7.36
N ILE A 63 -5.42 -20.94 -7.45
CA ILE A 63 -5.06 -19.65 -6.82
C ILE A 63 -5.05 -19.81 -5.29
N VAL A 64 -6.13 -20.31 -4.69
CA VAL A 64 -6.27 -20.53 -3.23
C VAL A 64 -5.18 -21.46 -2.68
N SER A 65 -4.73 -22.44 -3.46
CA SER A 65 -3.66 -23.36 -3.05
C SER A 65 -2.35 -22.65 -2.70
N LEU A 66 -2.13 -21.43 -3.21
CA LEU A 66 -0.96 -20.61 -2.89
C LEU A 66 -0.89 -20.19 -1.42
N ALA A 67 -2.01 -20.21 -0.68
CA ALA A 67 -2.00 -19.98 0.76
C ALA A 67 -1.20 -21.06 1.53
N LYS A 68 -0.96 -22.23 0.93
CA LYS A 68 -0.18 -23.32 1.53
C LYS A 68 1.33 -23.13 1.41
N ARG A 69 1.77 -22.12 0.64
CA ARG A 69 3.18 -21.81 0.44
C ARG A 69 3.76 -21.11 1.65
N LYS A 70 5.05 -21.38 1.96
CA LYS A 70 5.74 -20.72 3.09
C LYS A 70 5.77 -19.18 2.95
N GLU A 71 5.80 -18.69 1.72
CA GLU A 71 5.83 -17.27 1.39
C GLU A 71 4.56 -16.55 1.83
N PHE A 72 3.43 -17.25 1.92
CA PHE A 72 2.21 -16.71 2.48
C PHE A 72 2.39 -16.27 3.94
N THR A 73 3.16 -16.99 4.74
CA THR A 73 3.43 -16.56 6.13
C THR A 73 4.56 -15.52 6.20
N GLN A 74 5.51 -15.53 5.26
CA GLN A 74 6.73 -14.73 5.32
C GLN A 74 6.62 -13.35 4.66
N SER A 75 5.70 -13.17 3.71
CA SER A 75 5.57 -11.96 2.89
C SER A 75 4.19 -11.33 3.01
N PHE A 76 4.14 -10.06 3.42
CA PHE A 76 2.93 -9.24 3.38
C PHE A 76 2.40 -9.12 1.94
N GLY A 77 3.29 -8.74 1.00
CA GLY A 77 2.94 -8.62 -0.41
C GLY A 77 2.33 -9.90 -0.98
N PHE A 78 2.83 -11.08 -0.59
CA PHE A 78 2.31 -12.37 -1.08
C PHE A 78 0.88 -12.60 -0.63
N ARG A 79 0.61 -12.39 0.67
CA ARG A 79 -0.75 -12.50 1.22
C ARG A 79 -1.69 -11.53 0.53
N ARG A 80 -1.28 -10.27 0.39
CA ARG A 80 -2.06 -9.23 -0.27
C ARG A 80 -2.38 -9.58 -1.72
N CYS A 81 -1.39 -10.01 -2.49
CA CYS A 81 -1.61 -10.43 -3.88
C CYS A 81 -2.58 -11.60 -3.99
N LEU A 82 -2.49 -12.58 -3.08
CA LEU A 82 -3.42 -13.71 -3.07
C LEU A 82 -4.84 -13.26 -2.74
N VAL A 83 -5.02 -12.41 -1.73
CA VAL A 83 -6.33 -11.82 -1.37
C VAL A 83 -6.91 -11.06 -2.55
N ASP A 84 -6.12 -10.19 -3.20
CA ASP A 84 -6.54 -9.42 -4.38
C ASP A 84 -6.89 -10.33 -5.56
N ALA A 85 -6.17 -11.43 -5.77
CA ALA A 85 -6.43 -12.40 -6.83
C ALA A 85 -7.73 -13.17 -6.59
N VAL A 86 -7.92 -13.70 -5.37
CA VAL A 86 -9.16 -14.40 -4.98
C VAL A 86 -10.36 -13.48 -5.10
N ALA A 87 -10.24 -12.23 -4.64
CA ALA A 87 -11.32 -11.25 -4.65
C ALA A 87 -11.80 -10.83 -6.05
N GLN A 88 -11.05 -11.13 -7.11
CA GLN A 88 -11.49 -10.86 -8.49
C GLN A 88 -12.45 -11.90 -9.04
N VAL A 89 -12.54 -13.09 -8.42
CA VAL A 89 -13.38 -14.19 -8.88
C VAL A 89 -14.72 -14.13 -8.14
N PRO A 90 -15.83 -13.79 -8.82
CA PRO A 90 -17.16 -13.71 -8.20
C PRO A 90 -17.73 -15.13 -7.99
N ASP A 91 -17.14 -15.87 -7.06
CA ASP A 91 -17.52 -17.22 -6.69
C ASP A 91 -17.69 -17.36 -5.16
N LYS A 92 -18.63 -18.20 -4.72
CA LYS A 92 -18.91 -18.40 -3.30
C LYS A 92 -17.69 -18.89 -2.52
N ALA A 93 -16.84 -19.73 -3.13
CA ALA A 93 -15.61 -20.19 -2.51
C ALA A 93 -14.57 -19.06 -2.33
N ALA A 94 -14.64 -18.00 -3.14
CA ALA A 94 -13.79 -16.82 -2.94
C ALA A 94 -14.25 -16.04 -1.71
N VAL A 95 -15.56 -15.88 -1.52
CA VAL A 95 -16.13 -15.25 -0.31
C VAL A 95 -15.77 -16.06 0.93
N GLU A 96 -15.90 -17.38 0.89
CA GLU A 96 -15.51 -18.28 1.98
C GLU A 96 -14.04 -18.12 2.37
N PHE A 97 -13.14 -18.15 1.37
CA PHE A 97 -11.72 -17.95 1.60
C PHE A 97 -11.43 -16.60 2.26
N LEU A 98 -12.04 -15.52 1.78
CA LEU A 98 -11.83 -14.17 2.31
C LEU A 98 -12.37 -14.04 3.74
N ILE A 99 -13.52 -14.64 4.05
CA ILE A 99 -14.06 -14.66 5.43
C ILE A 99 -13.10 -15.43 6.34
N GLU A 100 -12.70 -16.64 5.96
CA GLU A 100 -11.79 -17.46 6.76
C GLU A 100 -10.46 -16.74 7.01
N THR A 101 -9.85 -16.18 5.97
CA THR A 101 -8.56 -15.49 6.08
C THR A 101 -8.66 -14.17 6.83
N SER A 102 -9.74 -13.39 6.68
CA SER A 102 -9.94 -12.15 7.43
C SER A 102 -9.97 -12.36 8.95
N SER A 103 -10.40 -13.54 9.42
CA SER A 103 -10.39 -13.90 10.84
C SER A 103 -8.99 -14.18 11.39
N LYS A 104 -8.03 -14.49 10.51
CA LYS A 104 -6.63 -14.83 10.84
C LYS A 104 -5.68 -13.66 10.61
N PHE A 105 -6.09 -12.69 9.79
CA PHE A 105 -5.30 -11.50 9.51
C PHE A 105 -5.57 -10.41 10.54
N ASP A 106 -4.58 -9.55 10.68
CA ASP A 106 -4.64 -8.29 11.41
C ASP A 106 -4.25 -7.13 10.46
N GLY A 107 -4.17 -5.96 11.05
CA GLY A 107 -3.53 -4.82 10.40
C GLY A 107 -4.22 -4.34 9.12
N GLN A 108 -3.37 -3.87 8.21
CA GLN A 108 -3.77 -3.40 6.89
C GLN A 108 -4.38 -4.52 6.03
N LEU A 109 -3.86 -5.75 6.16
CA LEU A 109 -4.32 -6.88 5.34
C LEU A 109 -5.76 -7.29 5.68
N ARG A 110 -6.11 -7.29 6.98
CA ARG A 110 -7.50 -7.53 7.41
C ARG A 110 -8.42 -6.46 6.84
N PHE A 111 -8.04 -5.19 6.94
CA PHE A 111 -8.81 -4.06 6.41
C PHE A 111 -9.10 -4.24 4.90
N GLU A 112 -8.09 -4.59 4.12
CA GLU A 112 -8.24 -4.79 2.67
C GLU A 112 -9.10 -6.00 2.34
N THR A 113 -8.93 -7.09 3.08
CA THR A 113 -9.74 -8.31 2.91
C THR A 113 -11.22 -8.01 3.13
N VAL A 114 -11.56 -7.23 4.17
CA VAL A 114 -12.97 -6.87 4.45
C VAL A 114 -13.52 -5.84 3.45
N GLN A 115 -12.67 -4.99 2.86
CA GLN A 115 -13.06 -4.13 1.73
C GLN A 115 -13.39 -4.95 0.48
N HIS A 116 -12.62 -6.01 0.21
CA HIS A 116 -12.94 -6.94 -0.88
C HIS A 116 -14.25 -7.67 -0.63
N LEU A 117 -14.47 -8.17 0.59
CA LEU A 117 -15.75 -8.77 1.00
C LEU A 117 -16.91 -7.81 0.79
N ALA A 118 -16.77 -6.56 1.23
CA ALA A 118 -17.82 -5.56 1.05
C ALA A 118 -18.13 -5.29 -0.42
N ARG A 119 -17.11 -5.22 -1.29
CA ARG A 119 -17.30 -5.06 -2.74
C ARG A 119 -17.97 -6.27 -3.40
N LEU A 120 -17.62 -7.48 -2.98
CA LEU A 120 -18.18 -8.72 -3.56
C LEU A 120 -19.61 -8.98 -3.11
N THR A 121 -19.93 -8.66 -1.86
CA THR A 121 -21.18 -9.07 -1.20
C THR A 121 -22.19 -7.95 -1.02
N GLY A 122 -21.75 -6.69 -1.10
CA GLY A 122 -22.53 -5.51 -0.76
C GLY A 122 -22.76 -5.33 0.75
N GLN A 123 -22.19 -6.19 1.60
CA GLN A 123 -22.35 -6.12 3.05
C GLN A 123 -21.23 -5.32 3.72
N THR A 124 -21.50 -4.73 4.87
CA THR A 124 -20.52 -3.91 5.61
C THR A 124 -20.49 -4.28 7.09
N PHE A 125 -19.82 -5.38 7.42
CA PHE A 125 -19.51 -5.75 8.81
C PHE A 125 -18.12 -5.28 9.24
N GLY A 126 -17.35 -4.71 8.31
CA GLY A 126 -16.01 -4.20 8.57
C GLY A 126 -15.10 -5.23 9.21
N GLY A 127 -14.38 -4.85 10.26
CA GLY A 127 -13.46 -5.73 10.97
C GLY A 127 -14.15 -6.83 11.80
N HIS A 128 -15.47 -6.93 11.89
CA HIS A 128 -16.14 -7.92 12.74
C HIS A 128 -16.20 -9.31 12.07
N ALA A 129 -15.20 -10.15 12.33
CA ALA A 129 -15.05 -11.47 11.70
C ALA A 129 -16.18 -12.44 12.07
N ASP A 130 -16.68 -12.34 13.31
CA ASP A 130 -17.84 -13.08 13.83
C ASP A 130 -19.12 -12.76 13.05
N GLN A 131 -19.35 -11.48 12.74
CA GLN A 131 -20.50 -11.05 11.94
C GLN A 131 -20.40 -11.53 10.50
N TRP A 132 -19.21 -11.45 9.88
CA TRP A 132 -18.97 -12.03 8.55
C TRP A 132 -19.27 -13.54 8.51
N ALA A 133 -18.75 -14.29 9.48
CA ALA A 133 -18.95 -15.74 9.56
C ALA A 133 -20.43 -16.10 9.77
N SER A 134 -21.12 -15.37 10.65
CA SER A 134 -22.54 -15.60 10.95
C SER A 134 -23.43 -15.30 9.74
N TRP A 135 -23.21 -14.16 9.10
CA TRP A 135 -23.93 -13.78 7.88
C TRP A 135 -23.74 -14.82 6.76
N TRP A 136 -22.51 -15.30 6.55
CA TRP A 136 -22.27 -16.27 5.48
C TRP A 136 -22.86 -17.64 5.77
N LYS A 137 -22.82 -18.10 7.02
CA LYS A 137 -23.49 -19.32 7.45
C LYS A 137 -24.98 -19.31 7.09
N ASP A 138 -25.64 -18.17 7.27
CA ASP A 138 -27.07 -18.02 7.04
C ASP A 138 -27.42 -17.77 5.56
N GLN A 139 -26.59 -17.03 4.83
CA GLN A 139 -26.92 -16.55 3.47
C GLN A 139 -26.26 -17.35 2.33
N SER A 140 -25.19 -18.11 2.60
CA SER A 140 -24.39 -18.77 1.55
C SER A 140 -25.20 -19.64 0.59
N GLY A 141 -26.22 -20.37 1.06
CA GLY A 141 -27.08 -21.22 0.22
C GLY A 141 -27.78 -20.45 -0.90
N ASN A 142 -28.35 -19.29 -0.56
CA ASN A 142 -29.16 -18.46 -1.47
C ASN A 142 -28.41 -17.24 -2.02
N PHE A 143 -27.16 -17.03 -1.59
CA PHE A 143 -26.38 -15.87 -2.00
C PHE A 143 -26.21 -15.82 -3.52
N GLN A 144 -26.43 -14.64 -4.08
CA GLN A 144 -26.18 -14.30 -5.47
C GLN A 144 -25.35 -13.04 -5.52
N PHE A 145 -24.32 -13.05 -6.35
CA PHE A 145 -23.57 -11.84 -6.65
C PHE A 145 -24.51 -10.86 -7.34
N ALA A 146 -24.53 -9.61 -6.89
CA ALA A 146 -25.23 -8.56 -7.61
C ALA A 146 -24.73 -8.58 -9.07
N ALA A 147 -25.66 -8.63 -10.04
CA ALA A 147 -25.32 -8.61 -11.46
C ALA A 147 -24.33 -7.47 -11.68
N ALA A 148 -23.11 -7.84 -12.11
CA ALA A 148 -21.93 -7.00 -11.99
C ALA A 148 -22.27 -5.56 -12.39
N ARG A 149 -22.38 -4.67 -11.40
CA ARG A 149 -22.16 -3.26 -11.68
C ARG A 149 -20.68 -3.21 -12.07
N ALA A 150 -20.45 -3.39 -13.36
CA ALA A 150 -19.22 -3.07 -14.04
C ALA A 150 -19.03 -1.58 -13.85
N THR A 151 -18.51 -1.23 -12.70
CA THR A 151 -18.04 0.09 -12.41
C THR A 151 -16.70 -0.13 -11.74
N THR A 152 -15.67 0.00 -12.55
CA THR A 152 -14.52 0.87 -12.29
C THR A 152 -14.96 2.28 -11.84
N ALA A 153 -16.05 2.41 -11.08
CA ALA A 153 -16.36 3.62 -10.35
C ALA A 153 -15.38 3.60 -9.20
N ILE A 154 -14.35 4.43 -9.35
CA ILE A 154 -13.95 5.38 -8.31
C ILE A 154 -15.13 5.50 -7.34
N VAL A 155 -15.02 4.83 -6.18
CA VAL A 155 -15.95 5.09 -5.08
C VAL A 155 -15.91 6.60 -4.92
N PRO A 156 -17.05 7.32 -5.05
CA PRO A 156 -17.05 8.76 -4.87
C PRO A 156 -16.29 9.07 -3.59
N GLU A 157 -15.37 10.03 -3.63
CA GLU A 157 -14.52 10.42 -2.50
C GLU A 157 -15.37 10.67 -1.23
N SER A 158 -16.65 11.06 -1.41
CA SER A 158 -17.68 11.24 -0.39
C SER A 158 -18.27 9.96 0.24
N ARG A 159 -18.09 8.77 -0.35
CA ARG A 159 -18.44 7.46 0.25
C ARG A 159 -17.22 6.72 0.79
N ALA A 160 -16.01 7.09 0.37
CA ALA A 160 -14.76 6.59 0.95
C ALA A 160 -14.53 7.09 2.39
N SER A 161 -15.31 8.08 2.85
CA SER A 161 -15.28 8.64 4.20
C SER A 161 -16.18 7.92 5.21
N ALA A 162 -17.04 6.98 4.79
CA ALA A 162 -17.79 6.18 5.74
C ALA A 162 -16.82 5.22 6.43
N ARG A 163 -16.47 5.52 7.69
CA ARG A 163 -15.60 4.67 8.50
C ARG A 163 -16.15 3.25 8.49
N ILE A 164 -15.34 2.32 7.99
CA ILE A 164 -15.65 0.90 8.05
C ILE A 164 -15.73 0.52 9.54
N PRO A 165 -16.79 -0.18 10.00
CA PRO A 165 -16.87 -0.62 11.38
C PRO A 165 -15.61 -1.38 11.79
N TRP A 166 -15.00 -1.02 12.91
CA TRP A 166 -13.81 -1.69 13.41
C TRP A 166 -14.00 -2.06 14.88
N PRO A 167 -13.58 -3.27 15.32
CA PRO A 167 -13.81 -3.70 16.70
C PRO A 167 -13.15 -2.81 17.75
N GLU A 168 -11.99 -2.23 17.42
CA GLU A 168 -11.20 -1.42 18.33
C GLU A 168 -11.06 0.02 17.82
N PRO A 169 -10.83 1.01 18.70
CA PRO A 169 -10.40 2.33 18.27
C PRO A 169 -9.11 2.25 17.44
N LEU A 170 -9.05 3.04 16.37
CA LEU A 170 -7.88 3.10 15.51
C LEU A 170 -7.07 4.38 15.78
N PRO A 171 -5.73 4.31 15.76
CA PRO A 171 -4.90 5.49 15.62
C PRO A 171 -5.27 6.23 14.33
N GLU A 172 -5.10 7.54 14.31
CA GLU A 172 -5.36 8.36 13.14
C GLU A 172 -4.21 9.33 12.91
N PHE A 173 -3.85 9.53 11.65
CA PHE A 173 -2.90 10.55 11.26
C PHE A 173 -3.56 11.48 10.25
N PHE A 174 -3.77 12.75 10.63
CA PHE A 174 -4.58 13.71 9.88
C PHE A 174 -5.99 13.18 9.52
N GLY A 175 -6.63 12.48 10.46
CA GLY A 175 -7.97 11.92 10.30
C GLY A 175 -8.04 10.64 9.45
N VAL A 176 -6.92 10.16 8.92
CA VAL A 176 -6.83 8.88 8.19
C VAL A 176 -6.53 7.77 9.19
N PRO A 177 -7.40 6.74 9.32
CA PRO A 177 -7.17 5.64 10.23
C PRO A 177 -5.92 4.83 9.87
N VAL A 178 -5.17 4.40 10.89
CA VAL A 178 -3.98 3.56 10.79
C VAL A 178 -4.36 2.13 11.15
N TYR A 179 -4.70 1.34 10.12
CA TYR A 179 -4.96 -0.09 10.29
C TYR A 179 -3.65 -0.87 10.46
N ALA A 180 -2.60 -0.45 9.77
CA ALA A 180 -1.32 -1.16 9.68
C ALA A 180 -0.69 -1.50 11.02
N LYS A 181 -0.16 -2.73 11.14
CA LYS A 181 0.70 -3.17 12.26
C LYS A 181 2.18 -2.94 12.00
N ARG A 182 2.57 -2.67 10.75
CA ARG A 182 3.94 -2.26 10.37
C ARG A 182 3.83 -1.00 9.53
N VAL A 183 4.10 0.16 10.13
CA VAL A 183 3.77 1.46 9.54
C VAL A 183 4.98 2.39 9.52
N VAL A 184 5.06 3.26 8.51
CA VAL A 184 6.00 4.39 8.54
C VAL A 184 5.28 5.72 8.33
N PHE A 185 5.71 6.74 9.06
CA PHE A 185 5.28 8.12 8.85
C PHE A 185 6.42 8.90 8.20
N VAL A 186 6.16 9.53 7.06
CA VAL A 186 7.15 10.28 6.29
C VAL A 186 6.70 11.73 6.23
N ILE A 187 7.41 12.59 6.95
CA ILE A 187 7.01 13.96 7.27
C ILE A 187 7.90 14.96 6.55
N ASP A 188 7.28 15.84 5.76
CA ASP A 188 7.97 16.98 5.15
C ASP A 188 8.49 17.93 6.23
N ARG A 189 9.75 18.34 6.11
CA ARG A 189 10.36 19.42 6.90
C ARG A 189 11.04 20.46 6.00
N SER A 190 10.57 20.61 4.77
CA SER A 190 11.03 21.63 3.85
C SER A 190 10.70 23.04 4.36
N ARG A 191 11.29 24.07 3.75
CA ARG A 191 11.09 25.46 4.18
C ARG A 191 9.62 25.91 4.18
N SER A 192 8.78 25.40 3.27
CA SER A 192 7.35 25.76 3.20
C SER A 192 6.57 25.36 4.45
N MET A 193 7.02 24.33 5.17
CA MET A 193 6.44 23.88 6.43
C MET A 193 6.58 24.90 7.58
N ALA A 194 7.37 25.97 7.40
CA ALA A 194 7.44 27.10 8.32
C ALA A 194 6.23 28.06 8.23
N SER A 195 5.38 27.90 7.21
CA SER A 195 4.16 28.70 7.07
C SER A 195 3.22 28.43 8.25
N SER A 196 2.58 29.47 8.78
CA SER A 196 1.73 29.37 9.96
C SER A 196 0.31 29.89 9.75
N VAL A 197 -0.62 29.31 10.49
CA VAL A 197 -2.00 29.75 10.65
C VAL A 197 -2.24 29.94 12.15
N ASP A 198 -2.75 31.09 12.56
CA ASP A 198 -2.98 31.44 13.97
C ASP A 198 -1.77 31.21 14.89
N GLY A 199 -0.57 31.46 14.37
CA GLY A 199 0.69 31.32 15.11
C GLY A 199 1.23 29.89 15.23
N VAL A 200 0.55 28.89 14.65
CA VAL A 200 1.02 27.50 14.59
C VAL A 200 1.51 27.20 13.19
N THR A 201 2.76 26.75 13.06
CA THR A 201 3.34 26.33 11.79
C THR A 201 2.78 24.99 11.33
N ARG A 202 2.82 24.74 10.01
CA ARG A 202 2.46 23.44 9.44
C ARG A 202 3.30 22.30 10.04
N LEU A 203 4.59 22.54 10.30
CA LEU A 203 5.45 21.55 10.96
C LEU A 203 5.01 21.26 12.41
N GLU A 204 4.68 22.29 13.19
CA GLU A 204 4.19 22.09 14.57
C GLU A 204 2.90 21.27 14.60
N GLU A 205 1.94 21.54 13.70
CA GLU A 205 0.74 20.73 13.61
C GLU A 205 1.04 19.31 13.11
N ALA A 206 1.96 19.12 12.15
CA ALA A 206 2.40 17.80 11.71
C ALA A 206 3.04 16.98 12.84
N VAL A 207 3.91 17.59 13.65
CA VAL A 207 4.51 16.97 14.84
C VAL A 207 3.43 16.57 15.83
N LYS A 208 2.48 17.46 16.13
CA LYS A 208 1.36 17.18 17.04
C LYS A 208 0.46 16.04 16.55
N GLN A 209 0.18 15.96 15.24
CA GLN A 209 -0.58 14.86 14.65
C GLN A 209 0.21 13.54 14.68
N LEU A 210 1.52 13.60 14.43
CA LEU A 210 2.41 12.43 14.51
C LEU A 210 2.45 11.88 15.93
N GLU A 211 2.63 12.74 16.93
CA GLU A 211 2.63 12.36 18.34
C GLU A 211 1.34 11.65 18.73
N LYS A 212 0.18 12.20 18.35
CA LYS A 212 -1.13 11.57 18.60
C LYS A 212 -1.24 10.19 17.94
N ALA A 213 -0.83 10.08 16.68
CA ALA A 213 -0.87 8.82 15.94
C ALA A 213 0.02 7.75 16.59
N VAL A 214 1.27 8.10 16.89
CA VAL A 214 2.27 7.20 17.50
C VAL A 214 1.86 6.80 18.92
N ASP A 215 1.36 7.72 19.73
CA ASP A 215 0.86 7.41 21.08
C ASP A 215 -0.28 6.38 21.05
N ALA A 216 -1.19 6.52 20.08
CA ALA A 216 -2.35 5.66 19.93
C ALA A 216 -2.04 4.28 19.31
N LEU A 217 -0.84 4.09 18.71
CA LEU A 217 -0.44 2.78 18.18
C LEU A 217 -0.53 1.69 19.25
N ASP A 218 -1.12 0.56 18.89
CA ASP A 218 -1.11 -0.64 19.72
C ASP A 218 0.34 -1.10 20.00
N ARG A 219 0.61 -1.61 21.21
CA ARG A 219 1.97 -1.96 21.65
C ARG A 219 2.63 -3.09 20.84
N TYR A 220 1.85 -3.85 20.07
CA TYR A 220 2.35 -4.90 19.19
C TYR A 220 2.59 -4.41 17.75
N ALA A 221 2.24 -3.16 17.45
CA ALA A 221 2.62 -2.53 16.18
C ALA A 221 4.12 -2.20 16.15
N PHE A 222 4.65 -2.13 14.94
CA PHE A 222 6.01 -1.71 14.62
C PHE A 222 5.92 -0.44 13.77
N PHE A 223 6.76 0.55 14.09
CA PHE A 223 6.74 1.82 13.40
C PHE A 223 8.13 2.43 13.19
N ASN A 224 8.23 3.37 12.26
CA ASN A 224 9.36 4.28 12.14
C ASN A 224 8.86 5.62 11.56
N ASP A 225 9.61 6.69 11.84
CA ASP A 225 9.32 8.03 11.35
C ASP A 225 10.52 8.53 10.56
N PHE A 226 10.23 9.19 9.45
CA PHE A 226 11.20 9.80 8.56
C PHE A 226 10.84 11.27 8.45
N ALA A 227 11.80 12.16 8.70
CA ALA A 227 11.67 13.56 8.36
C ALA A 227 12.52 13.84 7.11
N TYR A 228 11.96 14.53 6.12
CA TYR A 228 12.67 14.76 4.86
C TYR A 228 12.64 16.21 4.39
N ASN A 229 13.72 16.61 3.74
CA ASN A 229 13.83 17.85 2.98
C ASN A 229 14.76 17.60 1.78
N SER A 230 15.96 18.18 1.72
CA SER A 230 17.02 17.75 0.79
C SER A 230 17.69 16.46 1.22
N ASP A 231 17.58 16.12 2.51
CA ASP A 231 18.09 14.88 3.09
C ASP A 231 16.92 14.09 3.69
N VAL A 232 17.12 12.79 3.92
CA VAL A 232 16.13 11.94 4.61
C VAL A 232 16.72 11.50 5.94
N LEU A 233 16.05 11.86 7.02
CA LEU A 233 16.46 11.55 8.37
C LEU A 233 15.46 10.57 9.01
N PRO A 234 15.82 9.30 9.19
CA PRO A 234 15.02 8.39 9.99
C PRO A 234 15.24 8.63 11.49
N PHE A 235 14.22 8.42 12.33
CA PHE A 235 14.45 8.40 13.79
C PHE A 235 15.16 7.11 14.24
N MET A 236 14.88 5.98 13.58
CA MET A 236 15.55 4.69 13.77
C MET A 236 15.95 4.03 12.45
N THR A 237 16.95 3.15 12.47
CA THR A 237 17.42 2.48 11.25
C THR A 237 16.45 1.43 10.69
N GLN A 238 15.58 0.89 11.53
CA GLN A 238 14.55 -0.11 11.19
C GLN A 238 13.26 0.21 11.94
N LEU A 239 12.18 -0.50 11.61
CA LEU A 239 10.96 -0.42 12.42
C LEU A 239 11.25 -0.87 13.86
N VAL A 240 10.73 -0.13 14.82
CA VAL A 240 10.78 -0.46 16.24
C VAL A 240 9.39 -0.75 16.76
N GLN A 241 9.29 -1.60 17.76
CA GLN A 241 8.01 -1.90 18.40
C GLN A 241 7.47 -0.65 19.12
N ALA A 242 6.15 -0.43 19.08
CA ALA A 242 5.45 0.70 19.68
C ALA A 242 5.33 0.60 21.21
N GLU A 243 6.46 0.40 21.88
CA GLU A 243 6.57 0.47 23.34
C GLU A 243 6.78 1.92 23.79
N ASP A 244 6.44 2.23 25.04
CA ASP A 244 6.47 3.59 25.58
C ASP A 244 7.84 4.28 25.45
N SER A 245 8.94 3.52 25.55
CA SER A 245 10.30 4.03 25.34
C SER A 245 10.51 4.52 23.91
N ASN A 246 10.11 3.73 22.92
CA ASN A 246 10.25 4.06 21.50
C ASN A 246 9.28 5.17 21.08
N LYS A 247 8.05 5.17 21.61
CA LYS A 247 7.08 6.27 21.40
C LYS A 247 7.62 7.60 21.93
N ARG A 248 8.20 7.62 23.14
CA ARG A 248 8.87 8.81 23.69
C ARG A 248 10.09 9.24 22.86
N ALA A 249 10.87 8.29 22.35
CA ALA A 249 12.02 8.58 21.51
C ALA A 249 11.60 9.23 20.17
N SER A 250 10.57 8.70 19.52
CA SER A 250 9.94 9.27 18.32
C SER A 250 9.44 10.71 18.58
N ARG A 251 8.74 10.95 19.70
CA ARG A 251 8.34 12.30 20.11
C ARG A 251 9.52 13.26 20.21
N ASN A 252 10.57 12.86 20.93
CA ASN A 252 11.77 13.68 21.12
C ASN A 252 12.49 13.96 19.79
N PHE A 253 12.44 13.03 18.85
CA PHE A 253 12.92 13.23 17.49
C PHE A 253 12.08 14.28 16.76
N ALA A 254 10.75 14.14 16.78
CA ALA A 254 9.82 15.04 16.09
C ALA A 254 9.89 16.49 16.60
N LEU A 255 9.99 16.68 17.92
CA LEU A 255 10.10 18.00 18.56
C LEU A 255 11.40 18.77 18.21
N ARG A 256 12.41 18.10 17.66
CA ARG A 256 13.68 18.72 17.26
C ARG A 256 13.73 19.10 15.78
N LEU A 257 12.68 18.78 15.02
CA LEU A 257 12.64 19.06 13.60
C LEU A 257 12.52 20.57 13.37
N THR A 258 13.30 21.06 12.42
CA THR A 258 13.22 22.44 11.92
C THR A 258 12.87 22.44 10.43
N PRO A 259 12.02 23.39 9.97
CA PRO A 259 11.65 23.51 8.58
C PRO A 259 12.79 24.20 7.81
N GLU A 260 13.44 23.48 6.91
CA GLU A 260 14.58 23.99 6.15
C GLU A 260 14.76 23.27 4.81
N LYS A 261 15.57 23.88 3.93
CA LYS A 261 15.97 23.32 2.63
C LYS A 261 14.78 23.05 1.68
N LYS A 262 15.04 22.20 0.67
CA LYS A 262 14.14 21.85 -0.45
C LYS A 262 13.39 20.53 -0.17
N THR A 263 12.71 19.98 -1.16
CA THR A 263 11.78 18.85 -1.00
C THR A 263 12.22 17.65 -1.88
N ALA A 264 12.75 16.59 -1.29
CA ALA A 264 13.25 15.37 -1.97
C ALA A 264 12.28 14.18 -1.84
N CYS A 265 11.08 14.32 -2.40
CA CYS A 265 10.01 13.32 -2.26
C CYS A 265 10.43 11.91 -2.68
N TYR A 266 11.14 11.76 -3.80
CA TYR A 266 11.59 10.44 -4.28
C TYR A 266 12.47 9.72 -3.26
N ASP A 267 13.43 10.44 -2.67
CA ASP A 267 14.39 9.86 -1.73
C ASP A 267 13.70 9.43 -0.44
N ALA A 268 12.75 10.24 0.03
CA ALA A 268 11.95 9.93 1.21
C ALA A 268 11.05 8.71 1.00
N LEU A 269 10.36 8.63 -0.15
CA LEU A 269 9.53 7.48 -0.52
C LEU A 269 10.35 6.19 -0.64
N CYS A 270 11.53 6.26 -1.28
CA CYS A 270 12.44 5.11 -1.35
C CYS A 270 12.88 4.66 0.04
N ALA A 271 13.31 5.59 0.90
CA ALA A 271 13.79 5.27 2.24
C ALA A 271 12.69 4.62 3.10
N GLY A 272 11.46 5.15 3.04
CA GLY A 272 10.32 4.58 3.75
C GLY A 272 10.00 3.15 3.29
N LEU A 273 10.00 2.88 1.98
CA LEU A 273 9.77 1.51 1.46
C LEU A 273 10.91 0.54 1.81
N MET A 274 12.13 1.05 2.00
CA MET A 274 13.28 0.24 2.39
C MET A 274 13.34 -0.03 3.90
N ALA A 275 12.50 0.62 4.71
CA ALA A 275 12.50 0.46 6.16
C ALA A 275 12.14 -0.97 6.59
N ASP A 276 11.29 -1.66 5.83
CA ASP A 276 10.88 -3.04 6.09
C ASP A 276 10.34 -3.74 4.83
N ALA A 277 10.75 -4.99 4.61
CA ALA A 277 10.28 -5.77 3.46
C ALA A 277 8.81 -6.19 3.57
N ASN A 278 8.23 -6.16 4.77
CA ASN A 278 6.85 -6.49 5.08
C ASN A 278 6.06 -5.26 5.55
N LEU A 279 6.50 -4.06 5.18
CA LEU A 279 5.81 -2.82 5.49
C LEU A 279 4.35 -2.89 4.98
N GLU A 280 3.40 -2.57 5.84
CA GLU A 280 1.98 -2.65 5.52
C GLU A 280 1.48 -1.33 4.94
N ALA A 281 1.85 -0.21 5.58
CA ALA A 281 1.46 1.12 5.14
C ALA A 281 2.54 2.18 5.36
N MET A 282 2.52 3.19 4.49
CA MET A 282 3.27 4.43 4.58
C MET A 282 2.30 5.61 4.56
N TYR A 283 2.46 6.55 5.47
CA TYR A 283 1.75 7.82 5.48
C TYR A 283 2.73 8.93 5.10
N PHE A 284 2.60 9.44 3.88
CA PHE A 284 3.47 10.43 3.28
C PHE A 284 2.82 11.82 3.31
N LEU A 285 3.30 12.70 4.18
CA LEU A 285 2.87 14.08 4.31
C LEU A 285 3.76 14.99 3.47
N SER A 286 3.15 15.86 2.66
CA SER A 286 3.86 16.82 1.81
C SER A 286 3.07 18.12 1.66
N ASP A 287 3.75 19.27 1.76
CA ASP A 287 3.16 20.60 1.55
C ASP A 287 3.66 21.32 0.28
N GLY A 288 4.47 20.63 -0.52
CA GLY A 288 5.03 21.20 -1.74
C GLY A 288 5.58 20.17 -2.73
N GLU A 289 5.79 20.65 -3.96
CA GLU A 289 6.30 19.83 -5.06
C GLU A 289 7.74 19.34 -4.81
N PRO A 290 8.12 18.19 -5.38
CA PRO A 290 9.52 17.78 -5.39
C PRO A 290 10.39 18.85 -6.07
N THR A 291 11.48 19.26 -5.42
CA THR A 291 12.39 20.33 -5.91
C THR A 291 13.86 19.95 -5.86
N THR A 292 14.19 18.78 -5.28
CA THR A 292 15.55 18.25 -5.21
C THR A 292 15.54 16.73 -5.05
N GLY A 293 16.72 16.12 -4.88
CA GLY A 293 16.89 14.69 -4.76
C GLY A 293 17.26 14.01 -6.08
N ARG A 294 17.32 12.67 -6.07
CA ARG A 294 17.74 11.88 -7.25
C ARG A 294 16.75 11.97 -8.41
N ILE A 295 15.46 12.12 -8.13
CA ILE A 295 14.40 12.28 -9.13
C ILE A 295 13.47 13.40 -8.65
N VAL A 296 13.25 14.39 -9.51
CA VAL A 296 12.38 15.55 -9.25
C VAL A 296 11.10 15.49 -10.10
N ASP A 297 11.17 14.89 -11.29
CA ASP A 297 10.03 14.77 -12.20
C ASP A 297 8.92 13.88 -11.61
N MET A 298 7.77 14.49 -11.28
CA MET A 298 6.66 13.85 -10.57
C MET A 298 6.14 12.56 -11.24
N PRO A 299 5.87 12.50 -12.57
CA PRO A 299 5.50 11.26 -13.24
C PRO A 299 6.57 10.16 -13.11
N THR A 300 7.84 10.52 -13.22
CA THR A 300 8.96 9.57 -13.03
C THR A 300 9.02 9.06 -11.59
N ILE A 301 8.80 9.92 -10.59
CA ILE A 301 8.71 9.50 -9.17
C ILE A 301 7.62 8.46 -9.01
N VAL A 302 6.39 8.73 -9.47
CA VAL A 302 5.27 7.79 -9.36
C VAL A 302 5.60 6.46 -10.03
N ASN A 303 6.17 6.49 -11.24
CA ASN A 303 6.55 5.26 -11.96
C ASN A 303 7.61 4.45 -11.21
N SER A 304 8.68 5.11 -10.75
CA SER A 304 9.79 4.46 -10.06
C SER A 304 9.36 3.87 -8.71
N ILE A 305 8.57 4.62 -7.92
CA ILE A 305 8.06 4.15 -6.63
C ILE A 305 7.06 2.99 -6.83
N THR A 306 6.18 3.08 -7.82
CA THR A 306 5.25 1.98 -8.15
C THR A 306 6.02 0.72 -8.56
N ALA A 307 7.09 0.86 -9.33
CA ALA A 307 7.93 -0.27 -9.72
C ALA A 307 8.65 -0.90 -8.52
N GLN A 308 9.19 -0.08 -7.62
CA GLN A 308 9.83 -0.54 -6.38
C GLN A 308 8.82 -1.27 -5.47
N ASN A 309 7.59 -0.77 -5.39
CA ASN A 309 6.53 -1.30 -4.53
C ASN A 309 5.76 -2.49 -5.14
N ALA A 310 6.11 -2.94 -6.35
CA ALA A 310 5.34 -3.97 -7.08
C ALA A 310 5.20 -5.29 -6.31
N LEU A 311 6.23 -5.66 -5.53
CA LEU A 311 6.27 -6.91 -4.77
C LEU A 311 5.91 -6.73 -3.29
N GLN A 312 6.40 -5.64 -2.66
CA GLN A 312 6.09 -5.33 -1.26
C GLN A 312 4.60 -5.02 -1.10
N ARG A 313 4.02 -4.32 -2.08
CA ARG A 313 2.62 -3.90 -2.11
C ARG A 313 2.19 -3.13 -0.87
N THR A 314 3.09 -2.32 -0.33
CA THR A 314 2.80 -1.38 0.76
C THR A 314 1.71 -0.41 0.33
N SER A 315 0.73 -0.15 1.20
CA SER A 315 -0.24 0.93 0.98
C SER A 315 0.41 2.29 1.22
N ILE A 316 0.51 3.14 0.20
CA ILE A 316 1.04 4.51 0.33
C ILE A 316 -0.12 5.49 0.41
N TYR A 317 -0.42 5.97 1.61
CA TYR A 317 -1.34 7.07 1.85
C TYR A 317 -0.63 8.40 1.69
N THR A 318 -1.20 9.32 0.91
CA THR A 318 -0.62 10.64 0.68
C THR A 318 -1.48 11.72 1.33
N LEU A 319 -0.84 12.61 2.07
CA LEU A 319 -1.45 13.69 2.82
C LEU A 319 -0.91 15.00 2.26
N GLY A 320 -1.70 15.70 1.48
CA GLY A 320 -1.29 16.96 0.84
C GLY A 320 -1.77 18.16 1.65
N ILE A 321 -0.84 18.94 2.23
CA ILE A 321 -1.19 20.20 2.90
C ILE A 321 -1.33 21.29 1.85
N ASP A 322 -2.54 21.84 1.69
CA ASP A 322 -2.83 22.88 0.70
C ASP A 322 -2.36 22.54 -0.73
N ALA A 323 -2.27 21.25 -1.07
CA ALA A 323 -1.83 20.79 -2.38
C ALA A 323 -2.80 21.26 -3.47
N ARG A 324 -2.27 21.72 -4.61
CA ARG A 324 -3.09 22.20 -5.74
C ARG A 324 -2.44 21.85 -7.06
N GLY A 325 -3.25 21.72 -8.11
CA GLY A 325 -2.76 21.52 -9.48
C GLY A 325 -1.90 20.26 -9.60
N ALA A 326 -0.71 20.40 -10.21
CA ALA A 326 0.20 19.29 -10.47
C ALA A 326 0.64 18.55 -9.20
N HIS A 327 0.82 19.25 -8.07
CA HIS A 327 1.16 18.62 -6.80
C HIS A 327 0.05 17.72 -6.27
N GLU A 328 -1.21 18.18 -6.32
CA GLU A 328 -2.35 17.38 -5.91
C GLU A 328 -2.50 16.14 -6.80
N GLU A 329 -2.40 16.30 -8.12
CA GLU A 329 -2.46 15.20 -9.07
C GLU A 329 -1.35 14.18 -8.82
N PHE A 330 -0.13 14.65 -8.54
CA PHE A 330 1.01 13.80 -8.19
C PHE A 330 0.73 12.95 -6.95
N LEU A 331 0.28 13.56 -5.84
CA LEU A 331 -0.01 12.84 -4.60
C LEU A 331 -1.15 11.85 -4.77
N ARG A 332 -2.19 12.23 -5.54
CA ARG A 332 -3.35 11.40 -5.87
C ARG A 332 -2.95 10.19 -6.70
N ASP A 333 -2.14 10.38 -7.73
CA ASP A 333 -1.66 9.29 -8.57
C ASP A 333 -0.68 8.37 -7.84
N LEU A 334 0.19 8.92 -6.99
CA LEU A 334 1.09 8.14 -6.15
C LEU A 334 0.30 7.18 -5.26
N ALA A 335 -0.69 7.68 -4.51
CA ALA A 335 -1.49 6.84 -3.62
C ALA A 335 -2.32 5.81 -4.39
N ARG A 336 -3.03 6.25 -5.43
CA ARG A 336 -3.91 5.39 -6.25
C ARG A 336 -3.14 4.22 -6.89
N ARG A 337 -1.91 4.45 -7.34
CA ARG A 337 -1.07 3.41 -7.95
C ARG A 337 -0.34 2.53 -6.95
N ASN A 338 -0.36 2.91 -5.66
CA ASN A 338 0.31 2.20 -4.56
C ASN A 338 -0.68 1.84 -3.45
N TYR A 339 -1.88 1.43 -3.84
CA TYR A 339 -2.88 0.83 -2.97
C TYR A 339 -3.30 1.65 -1.73
N GLY A 340 -3.07 2.95 -1.76
CA GLY A 340 -3.48 3.87 -0.70
C GLY A 340 -4.52 4.86 -1.20
N GLN A 341 -4.72 5.90 -0.41
CA GLN A 341 -5.66 6.98 -0.69
C GLN A 341 -4.97 8.33 -0.48
N PHE A 342 -5.36 9.30 -1.28
CA PHE A 342 -4.98 10.69 -1.10
C PHE A 342 -6.00 11.39 -0.21
N VAL A 343 -5.51 12.21 0.72
CA VAL A 343 -6.33 13.08 1.55
C VAL A 343 -5.75 14.48 1.52
N MET A 344 -6.64 15.44 1.24
CA MET A 344 -6.34 16.86 1.33
C MET A 344 -6.38 17.29 2.80
N VAL A 345 -5.28 17.85 3.29
CA VAL A 345 -5.18 18.50 4.59
C VAL A 345 -5.36 20.01 4.36
N ARG A 346 -6.35 20.60 5.02
CA ARG A 346 -6.75 22.00 4.88
C ARG A 346 -6.48 22.78 6.16
#